data_AF-A0A7Y0BZ22-F1
#
_entry.id   AF-A0A7Y0BZ22-F1
#
_cell.length_a   1.000
_cell.length_b   1.000
_cell.length_c   1.000
_cell.angle_alpha   90.00
_cell.angle_beta   90.00
_cell.angle_gamma   90.00
#
_symmetry.space_group_name_H-M   'P 1'
#
loop_
_entity.id
_entity.type
_entity.pdbx_description
1 polymer ?
#
loop_
_entity_poly.entity_id
_entity_poly.type
_entity_poly.pdbx_seq_one_letter_code
_entity_poly.pdbx_strand_id
1 'polypeptide(L)'
;MKTNYSFAVQYSANSGTAQAQRDKVMGALEPLLQQGLRAEDSNARVLVSDSHKGADHKLVELVTTLQDAQIARILKTFAEQYGVSVSAFE
;
A
#
# COMPACT_ATOMS: atom_id res chain seq x y z
N MET A 1 11.55 18.32 -4.40
CA MET A 1 12.09 17.57 -3.25
C MET A 1 11.35 16.24 -3.19
N LYS A 2 12.04 15.13 -2.90
CA LYS A 2 11.38 13.82 -2.69
C LYS A 2 11.14 13.63 -1.19
N THR A 3 9.98 13.09 -0.85
CA THR A 3 9.58 12.77 0.52
C THR A 3 9.49 11.26 0.66
N ASN A 4 9.93 10.76 1.82
CA ASN A 4 9.85 9.36 2.17
C ASN A 4 8.71 9.15 3.16
N TYR A 5 7.84 8.18 2.88
CA TYR A 5 6.75 7.77 3.76
C TYR A 5 6.90 6.30 4.11
N SER A 6 6.50 5.94 5.32
CA SER A 6 6.43 4.56 5.76
C SER A 6 5.05 4.29 6.35
N PHE A 7 4.39 3.24 5.88
CA PHE A 7 3.08 2.83 6.37
C PHE A 7 2.89 1.31 6.27
N ALA A 8 1.91 0.79 6.99
CA ALA A 8 1.48 -0.60 6.88
C ALA A 8 0.24 -0.71 5.99
N VAL A 9 0.16 -1.83 5.25
CA VAL A 9 -1.02 -2.26 4.52
C VAL A 9 -1.44 -3.62 5.05
N GLN A 10 -2.71 -3.76 5.43
CA GLN A 10 -3.20 -4.98 6.02
C GLN A 10 -4.63 -5.35 5.60
N TYR A 11 -4.93 -6.65 5.58
CA TYR A 11 -6.31 -7.12 5.69
C TYR A 11 -6.69 -7.26 7.16
N SER A 12 -7.97 -6.99 7.48
CA SER A 12 -8.49 -7.27 8.81
C SER A 12 -8.69 -8.79 8.99
N ALA A 13 -8.55 -9.28 10.23
CA ALA A 13 -8.73 -10.70 10.54
C ALA A 13 -10.12 -11.24 10.15
N ASN A 14 -11.13 -10.36 10.14
CA ASN A 14 -12.51 -10.67 9.74
C ASN A 14 -12.83 -10.19 8.32
N SER A 15 -11.83 -10.03 7.46
CA SER A 15 -12.04 -9.66 6.07
C SER A 15 -12.92 -10.70 5.36
N GLY A 16 -13.98 -10.23 4.70
CA GLY A 16 -14.82 -11.06 3.83
C GLY A 16 -14.11 -11.50 2.53
N THR A 17 -12.90 -11.00 2.26
CA THR A 17 -12.10 -11.38 1.10
C THR A 17 -11.50 -12.77 1.31
N ALA A 18 -11.70 -13.69 0.37
CA ALA A 18 -11.14 -15.04 0.43
C ALA A 18 -9.59 -15.03 0.52
N GLN A 19 -9.01 -15.96 1.29
CA GLN A 19 -7.55 -16.04 1.52
C GLN A 19 -6.74 -16.00 0.21
N ALA A 20 -7.12 -16.81 -0.78
CA ALA A 20 -6.41 -16.84 -2.07
C ALA A 20 -6.38 -15.47 -2.79
N GLN A 21 -7.44 -14.67 -2.63
CA GLN A 21 -7.49 -13.32 -3.18
C GLN A 21 -6.61 -12.36 -2.36
N ARG A 22 -6.59 -12.50 -1.02
CA ARG A 22 -5.71 -11.73 -0.15
C ARG A 22 -4.24 -11.99 -0.47
N ASP A 23 -3.86 -13.26 -0.59
CA ASP A 23 -2.51 -13.68 -0.93
C ASP A 23 -2.07 -13.12 -2.29
N LYS A 24 -2.97 -13.12 -3.27
CA LYS A 24 -2.71 -12.53 -4.59
C LYS A 24 -2.44 -11.03 -4.51
N VAL A 25 -3.25 -10.29 -3.74
CA VAL A 25 -3.07 -8.84 -3.56
C VAL A 25 -1.79 -8.56 -2.77
N MET A 26 -1.55 -9.25 -1.66
CA MET A 26 -0.37 -9.05 -0.81
C MET A 26 0.93 -9.45 -1.51
N GLY A 27 0.90 -10.49 -2.35
CA GLY A 27 2.03 -10.88 -3.19
C GLY A 27 2.30 -9.93 -4.36
N ALA A 28 1.30 -9.15 -4.78
CA ALA A 28 1.42 -8.15 -5.84
C ALA A 28 1.39 -6.70 -5.32
N LEU A 29 1.54 -6.49 -4.01
CA LEU A 29 1.28 -5.20 -3.39
C LEU A 29 2.18 -4.08 -3.95
N GLU A 30 3.47 -4.36 -4.12
CA GLU A 30 4.45 -3.41 -4.64
C GLU A 30 4.09 -2.91 -6.05
N PRO A 31 3.94 -3.78 -7.08
CA PRO A 31 3.60 -3.31 -8.42
C PRO A 31 2.23 -2.63 -8.48
N LEU A 32 1.24 -3.07 -7.69
CA LEU A 32 -0.09 -2.46 -7.70
C LEU A 32 -0.07 -1.04 -7.11
N LEU A 33 0.57 -0.84 -5.96
CA LEU A 33 0.72 0.51 -5.36
C LEU A 33 1.57 1.42 -6.26
N GLN A 34 2.68 0.90 -6.78
CA GLN A 34 3.56 1.68 -7.65
C GLN A 34 2.85 2.14 -8.92
N GLN A 35 1.98 1.30 -9.50
CA GLN A 35 1.16 1.69 -10.65
C GLN A 35 0.22 2.85 -10.31
N GLY A 36 -0.46 2.81 -9.17
CA GLY A 36 -1.36 3.90 -8.74
C GLY A 36 -0.64 5.22 -8.53
N LEU A 37 0.56 5.17 -7.93
CA LEU A 37 1.39 6.36 -7.69
C LEU A 37 1.99 6.93 -8.98
N ARG A 38 2.45 6.06 -9.90
CA ARG A 38 3.07 6.49 -11.16
C ARG A 38 2.15 7.18 -12.14
N ALA A 39 0.84 7.07 -11.95
CA ALA A 39 -0.13 7.86 -12.70
C ALA A 39 -0.02 9.37 -12.41
N GLU A 40 0.43 9.74 -11.20
CA GLU A 40 0.60 11.15 -10.79
C GLU A 40 2.07 11.55 -10.59
N ASP A 41 2.97 10.60 -10.26
CA ASP A 41 4.41 10.80 -10.15
C ASP A 41 5.17 9.64 -10.82
N SER A 42 5.61 9.84 -12.06
CA SER A 42 6.33 8.83 -12.84
C SER A 42 7.63 8.34 -12.19
N ASN A 43 8.18 9.09 -11.22
CA ASN A 43 9.38 8.75 -10.48
C ASN A 43 9.11 8.10 -9.11
N ALA A 44 7.83 7.89 -8.76
CA ALA A 44 7.45 7.23 -7.52
C ALA A 44 8.02 5.81 -7.46
N ARG A 45 8.56 5.47 -6.28
CA ARG A 45 9.11 4.15 -5.96
C ARG A 45 8.44 3.61 -4.71
N VAL A 46 8.05 2.34 -4.79
CA VAL A 46 7.47 1.59 -3.68
C VAL A 46 8.39 0.42 -3.38
N LEU A 47 8.61 0.18 -2.10
CA LEU A 47 9.28 -1.01 -1.57
C LEU A 47 8.35 -1.67 -0.57
N VAL A 48 8.13 -2.97 -0.72
CA VAL A 48 7.29 -3.76 0.19
C VAL A 48 8.13 -4.80 0.92
N SER A 49 7.93 -4.91 2.23
CA SER A 49 8.54 -5.94 3.06
C SER A 49 7.52 -6.68 3.92
N ASP A 50 7.88 -7.90 4.30
CA ASP A 50 7.10 -8.72 5.22
C ASP A 50 7.15 -8.14 6.62
N SER A 51 6.02 -8.19 7.31
CA SER A 51 5.97 -7.88 8.74
C SER A 51 5.99 -9.17 9.57
N HIS A 52 6.38 -9.04 10.84
CA HIS A 52 6.24 -10.13 11.82
C HIS A 52 4.78 -10.47 12.16
N LYS A 53 3.79 -9.74 11.62
CA LYS A 53 2.35 -9.94 11.89
C LYS A 53 1.68 -10.90 10.91
N GLY A 54 2.41 -11.44 9.94
CA GLY A 54 1.94 -12.45 9.00
C GLY A 54 1.70 -11.93 7.58
N ALA A 55 1.27 -12.84 6.70
CA ALA A 55 1.16 -12.59 5.26
C ALA A 55 0.13 -11.51 4.87
N ASP A 56 -0.90 -11.33 5.70
CA ASP A 56 -1.95 -10.32 5.54
C ASP A 56 -1.51 -8.92 6.01
N HIS A 57 -0.26 -8.73 6.44
CA HIS A 57 0.28 -7.45 6.87
C HIS A 57 1.67 -7.19 6.27
N LYS A 58 1.77 -6.13 5.48
CA LYS A 58 3.01 -5.69 4.83
C LYS A 58 3.42 -4.30 5.31
N LEU A 59 4.73 -4.06 5.34
CA LEU A 59 5.30 -2.73 5.54
C LEU A 59 5.64 -2.15 4.18
N VAL A 60 5.36 -0.87 3.98
CA VAL A 60 5.55 -0.18 2.71
C VAL A 60 6.38 1.07 2.94
N GLU A 61 7.42 1.21 2.12
CA GLU A 61 8.21 2.43 1.99
C GLU A 61 7.88 3.08 0.63
N LEU A 62 7.59 4.39 0.66
CA LEU A 62 7.24 5.18 -0.51
C LEU A 62 8.18 6.37 -0.64
N VAL A 63 8.80 6.52 -1.82
CA VAL A 63 9.56 7.72 -2.20
C VAL A 63 8.84 8.42 -3.35
N THR A 64 8.41 9.66 -3.15
CA THR A 64 7.61 10.40 -4.15
C THR A 64 7.79 11.92 -4.04
N THR A 65 7.38 12.67 -5.06
CA THR A 65 7.22 14.13 -5.01
C THR A 65 5.77 14.58 -4.78
N LEU A 66 4.83 13.64 -4.62
CA LEU A 66 3.43 13.93 -4.35
C LEU A 66 3.24 14.57 -2.97
N GLN A 67 2.21 15.41 -2.85
CA GLN A 67 1.81 15.99 -1.57
C GLN A 67 0.94 14.99 -0.78
N ASP A 68 0.90 15.16 0.54
CA ASP A 68 0.14 14.28 1.46
C ASP A 68 -1.31 14.08 1.02
N ALA A 69 -1.99 15.13 0.54
CA ALA A 69 -3.37 15.04 0.06
C ALA A 69 -3.52 14.15 -1.19
N GLN A 70 -2.55 14.17 -2.10
CA GLN A 70 -2.54 13.31 -3.29
C GLN A 70 -2.28 11.87 -2.89
N ILE A 71 -1.31 11.64 -2.00
CA ILE A 71 -0.98 10.31 -1.49
C ILE A 71 -2.18 9.73 -0.75
N ALA A 72 -2.82 10.48 0.14
CA ALA A 72 -3.99 10.05 0.88
C ALA A 72 -5.16 9.65 -0.05
N ARG A 73 -5.39 10.40 -1.13
CA ARG A 73 -6.40 10.04 -2.15
C ARG A 73 -6.06 8.72 -2.84
N ILE A 74 -4.82 8.57 -3.30
CA ILE A 74 -4.36 7.35 -3.99
C ILE A 74 -4.47 6.13 -3.06
N LEU A 75 -3.99 6.25 -1.81
CA LEU A 75 -4.04 5.18 -0.83
C LEU A 75 -5.48 4.84 -0.42
N LYS A 76 -6.38 5.82 -0.34
CA LYS A 76 -7.81 5.59 -0.12
C LYS A 76 -8.44 4.81 -1.26
N THR A 77 -8.22 5.23 -2.50
CA THR A 77 -8.73 4.50 -3.69
C THR A 77 -8.18 3.08 -3.74
N PHE A 78 -6.89 2.91 -3.43
CA PHE A 78 -6.26 1.59 -3.35
C PHE A 78 -6.91 0.71 -2.26
N ALA A 79 -7.11 1.27 -1.06
CA ALA A 79 -7.75 0.59 0.05
C ALA A 79 -9.17 0.11 -0.30
N GLU A 80 -9.97 0.98 -0.92
CA GLU A 80 -11.33 0.66 -1.38
C GLU A 80 -11.33 -0.41 -2.49
N GLN A 81 -10.42 -0.28 -3.46
CA GLN A 81 -10.33 -1.22 -4.59
C GLN A 81 -9.97 -2.64 -4.16
N TYR A 82 -9.06 -2.78 -3.18
CA TYR A 82 -8.53 -4.08 -2.78
C TYR A 82 -9.05 -4.58 -1.43
N GLY A 83 -9.85 -3.80 -0.72
CA GLY A 83 -10.40 -4.15 0.59
C GLY A 83 -9.35 -4.20 1.71
N VAL A 84 -8.28 -3.42 1.59
CA VAL A 84 -7.20 -3.34 2.59
C VAL A 84 -7.32 -2.08 3.44
N SER A 85 -6.65 -2.05 4.58
CA SER A 85 -6.48 -0.86 5.41
C SER A 85 -5.04 -0.35 5.31
N VAL A 86 -4.88 0.98 5.40
CA VAL A 86 -3.58 1.64 5.40
C VAL A 86 -3.40 2.42 6.70
N SER A 87 -2.28 2.22 7.39
CA SER A 87 -1.96 2.92 8.64
C SER A 87 -0.52 3.40 8.64
N ALA A 88 -0.28 4.69 8.89
CA ALA A 88 1.06 5.22 9.09
C ALA A 88 1.72 4.60 10.34
N PHE A 89 3.05 4.54 10.35
CA PHE A 89 3.79 4.29 11.59
C PHE A 89 3.81 5.60 12.39
N GLU A 90 3.41 5.54 13.66
CA GLU A 90 3.59 6.65 14.62
C GLU A 90 5.06 6.85 14.97
#